data_AF-A0A6A4HIK9-F1
#
_entry.id   AF-A0A6A4HIK9-F1
#
_cell.length_a   1.000
_cell.length_b   1.000
_cell.length_c   1.000
_cell.angle_alpha   90.00
_cell.angle_beta   90.00
_cell.angle_gamma   90.00
#
_symmetry.space_group_name_H-M   'P 1'
#
loop_
_entity.id
_entity.type
_entity.pdbx_description
1 polymer ?
#
loop_
_entity_poly.entity_id
_entity_poly.type
_entity_poly.pdbx_seq_one_letter_code
_entity_poly.pdbx_strand_id
1 'polypeptide(L)'
;MVKHDCCENVALPPGIAGPLKIDGHIFPTPMATAEGILVASTSRGCKAPKAGGGVTTVLIQDIMTRSPAINFPNVLKAERCKAWIDSGEGYGVIKEAFESTSRFARSRSLKCAMAGRMFFARFATVTGDPMGMNMTPKGTEKGLEVL
;
A
#
# COMPACT_ATOMS: atom_id res chain seq x y z
N MET A 1 5.53 4.47 -27.52
CA MET A 1 5.43 3.00 -27.48
C MET A 1 5.90 2.57 -26.08
N VAL A 2 4.98 2.18 -25.20
CA VAL A 2 5.32 1.61 -23.88
C VAL A 2 5.76 0.19 -24.15
N LYS A 3 7.07 -0.07 -24.18
CA LYS A 3 7.58 -1.44 -24.29
C LYS A 3 7.99 -1.92 -22.89
N HIS A 4 7.42 -3.05 -22.49
CA HIS A 4 7.79 -3.93 -21.36
C HIS A 4 7.37 -3.61 -19.92
N ASP A 5 6.81 -2.43 -19.58
CA ASP A 5 6.52 -2.13 -18.15
C ASP A 5 5.04 -2.09 -17.73
N CYS A 6 4.09 -1.73 -18.62
CA CYS A 6 2.71 -1.45 -18.18
C CYS A 6 1.61 -2.13 -19.03
N CYS A 7 1.48 -1.79 -20.32
CA CYS A 7 0.44 -2.32 -21.22
C CYS A 7 0.72 -1.89 -22.66
N GLU A 8 0.22 -2.64 -23.64
CA GLU A 8 0.24 -2.29 -25.07
C GLU A 8 -1.20 -1.99 -25.54
N ASN A 9 -1.43 -0.82 -26.16
CA ASN A 9 -2.67 -0.43 -26.88
C ASN A 9 -3.96 -0.21 -26.06
N VAL A 10 -3.98 0.73 -25.10
CA VAL A 10 -5.22 1.17 -24.41
C VAL A 10 -5.44 2.67 -24.60
N ALA A 11 -6.66 3.07 -24.99
CA ALA A 11 -7.09 4.46 -25.07
C ALA A 11 -8.34 4.68 -24.20
N LEU A 12 -8.31 5.70 -23.35
CA LEU A 12 -9.45 6.15 -22.54
C LEU A 12 -9.66 7.65 -22.75
N PRO A 13 -10.90 8.15 -22.89
CA PRO A 13 -11.17 9.58 -23.01
C PRO A 13 -10.71 10.34 -21.75
N PRO A 14 -9.85 11.37 -21.90
CA PRO A 14 -9.46 12.22 -20.78
C PRO A 14 -10.45 13.38 -20.58
N GLY A 15 -10.59 13.83 -19.33
CA GLY A 15 -11.32 15.03 -18.94
C GLY A 15 -10.69 15.67 -17.71
N ILE A 16 -11.08 16.91 -17.42
CA ILE A 16 -10.60 17.66 -16.25
C ILE A 16 -11.80 18.03 -15.38
N ALA A 17 -11.73 17.68 -14.09
CA ALA A 17 -12.67 18.14 -13.09
C ALA A 17 -12.09 19.26 -12.24
N GLY A 18 -12.91 20.25 -11.89
CA GLY A 18 -12.55 21.30 -10.93
C GLY A 18 -12.64 22.73 -11.46
N PRO A 19 -11.83 23.66 -10.91
CA PRO A 19 -10.74 23.42 -9.96
C PRO A 19 -11.24 23.09 -8.55
N LEU A 20 -10.51 22.22 -7.85
CA LEU A 20 -10.73 21.89 -6.44
C LEU A 20 -9.63 22.55 -5.59
N LYS A 21 -10.02 23.29 -4.55
CA LYS A 21 -9.06 23.87 -3.60
C LYS A 21 -8.85 22.91 -2.43
N ILE A 22 -7.64 22.38 -2.29
CA ILE A 22 -7.24 21.42 -1.27
C ILE A 22 -6.03 21.99 -0.54
N ASP A 23 -6.10 22.11 0.78
CA ASP A 23 -4.99 22.58 1.63
C ASP A 23 -4.37 23.91 1.17
N GLY A 24 -5.23 24.82 0.69
CA GLY A 24 -4.80 26.14 0.19
C GLY A 24 -4.38 26.16 -1.29
N HIS A 25 -4.16 25.00 -1.91
CA HIS A 25 -3.71 24.86 -3.29
C HIS A 25 -4.87 24.55 -4.23
N ILE A 26 -4.80 25.04 -5.48
CA ILE A 26 -5.84 24.87 -6.49
C ILE A 26 -5.40 23.79 -7.48
N PHE A 27 -6.19 22.72 -7.60
CA PHE A 27 -5.88 21.59 -8.47
C PHE A 27 -6.91 21.43 -9.60
N PRO A 28 -6.48 21.37 -10.87
CA PRO A 28 -7.25 20.76 -11.94
C PRO A 28 -7.07 19.23 -11.86
N THR A 29 -8.14 18.48 -11.59
CA THR A 29 -8.07 17.03 -11.38
C THR A 29 -8.24 16.29 -12.71
N PRO A 30 -7.20 15.63 -13.26
CA PRO A 30 -7.34 14.82 -14.46
C PRO A 30 -8.14 13.54 -14.16
N MET A 31 -9.05 13.18 -15.06
CA MET A 31 -9.87 11.98 -14.98
C MET A 31 -9.89 11.29 -16.34
N ALA A 32 -9.59 10.00 -16.40
CA ALA A 32 -9.73 9.19 -17.61
C ALA A 32 -10.90 8.22 -17.42
N THR A 33 -11.97 8.37 -18.19
CA THR A 33 -13.19 7.56 -18.05
C THR A 33 -13.97 7.48 -19.37
N ALA A 34 -14.65 6.36 -19.60
CA ALA A 34 -15.64 6.22 -20.65
C ALA A 34 -17.09 6.43 -20.14
N GLU A 35 -17.26 6.62 -18.83
CA GLU A 35 -18.56 6.87 -18.22
C GLU A 35 -19.05 8.29 -18.53
N GLY A 36 -20.18 8.39 -19.22
CA GLY A 36 -20.82 9.66 -19.51
C GLY A 36 -21.16 10.43 -18.22
N ILE A 37 -21.08 11.76 -18.26
CA ILE A 37 -21.45 12.67 -17.16
C ILE A 37 -20.51 12.63 -15.93
N LEU A 38 -19.69 11.58 -15.71
CA LEU A 38 -18.86 11.47 -14.50
C LEU A 38 -17.96 12.70 -14.27
N VAL A 39 -17.25 13.15 -15.31
CA VAL A 39 -16.38 14.36 -15.23
C VAL A 39 -17.20 15.62 -14.96
N ALA A 40 -18.36 15.77 -15.61
CA ALA A 40 -19.24 16.92 -15.44
C ALA A 40 -19.87 16.97 -14.03
N SER A 41 -20.28 15.81 -13.51
CA SER A 41 -20.82 15.65 -12.16
C SER A 41 -19.75 15.98 -11.12
N THR A 42 -18.53 15.47 -11.31
CA THR A 42 -17.39 15.76 -10.41
C THR A 42 -17.05 17.25 -10.43
N SER A 43 -16.97 17.88 -11.61
CA SER A 43 -16.80 19.33 -11.77
C SER A 43 -17.87 20.14 -11.05
N ARG A 44 -19.13 19.70 -11.13
CA ARG A 44 -20.23 20.33 -10.37
C ARG A 44 -20.01 20.17 -8.87
N GLY A 45 -19.60 18.99 -8.41
CA GLY A 45 -19.26 18.72 -7.01
C GLY A 45 -18.16 19.64 -6.46
N CYS A 46 -17.14 19.96 -7.26
CA CYS A 46 -16.06 20.87 -6.88
C CYS A 46 -16.55 22.31 -6.57
N LYS A 47 -17.72 22.72 -7.07
CA LYS A 47 -18.25 24.08 -6.82
C LYS A 47 -18.60 24.32 -5.35
N ALA A 48 -19.15 23.33 -4.65
CA ALA A 48 -19.60 23.51 -3.27
C ALA A 48 -18.43 23.74 -2.29
N PRO A 49 -17.37 22.90 -2.26
CA PRO A 49 -16.20 23.16 -1.43
C PRO A 49 -15.47 24.45 -1.84
N LYS A 50 -15.46 24.79 -3.13
CA LYS A 50 -14.86 26.04 -3.62
C LYS A 50 -15.58 27.26 -3.03
N ALA A 51 -16.91 27.25 -2.98
CA ALA A 51 -17.68 28.30 -2.33
C ALA A 51 -17.47 28.33 -0.80
N GLY A 52 -17.23 27.17 -0.20
CA GLY A 52 -16.92 27.00 1.23
C GLY A 52 -15.47 27.28 1.64
N GLY A 53 -14.63 27.84 0.75
CA GLY A 53 -13.24 28.19 1.07
C GLY A 53 -12.19 27.10 0.82
N GLY A 54 -12.61 25.89 0.43
CA GLY A 54 -11.77 24.75 0.10
C GLY A 54 -12.02 23.52 0.98
N VAL A 55 -11.16 22.51 0.81
CA VAL A 55 -11.11 21.29 1.64
C VAL A 55 -9.77 21.27 2.36
N THR A 56 -9.78 20.83 3.62
CA THR A 56 -8.58 20.52 4.40
C THR A 56 -8.44 19.01 4.53
N THR A 57 -7.26 18.48 4.26
CA THR A 57 -6.99 17.04 4.32
C THR A 57 -5.85 16.73 5.27
N VAL A 58 -5.88 15.53 5.86
CA VAL A 58 -4.84 15.04 6.76
C VAL A 58 -4.57 13.57 6.43
N LEU A 59 -3.30 13.23 6.24
CA LEU A 59 -2.86 11.86 6.04
C LEU A 59 -2.71 11.17 7.42
N ILE A 60 -3.59 10.21 7.71
CA ILE A 60 -3.60 9.51 9.00
C ILE A 60 -2.53 8.41 9.03
N GLN A 61 -2.35 7.70 7.91
CA GLN A 61 -1.43 6.58 7.82
C GLN A 61 -0.97 6.34 6.39
N ASP A 62 0.33 6.08 6.22
CA ASP A 62 0.95 5.71 4.94
C ASP A 62 1.73 4.40 5.11
N ILE A 63 1.11 3.29 4.70
CA ILE A 63 1.65 1.94 4.87
C ILE A 63 1.16 1.05 3.72
N MET A 64 2.11 0.45 2.99
CA MET A 64 1.84 -0.69 2.11
C MET A 64 1.97 -2.00 2.90
N THR A 65 1.17 -3.01 2.57
CA THR A 65 1.21 -4.29 3.28
C THR A 65 1.31 -5.49 2.37
N ARG A 66 2.01 -6.51 2.85
CA ARG A 66 1.99 -7.85 2.27
C ARG A 66 1.79 -8.88 3.37
N SER A 67 0.93 -9.86 3.11
CA SER A 67 0.57 -10.89 4.10
C SER A 67 0.64 -12.28 3.49
N PRO A 68 1.80 -12.95 3.53
CA PRO A 68 1.91 -14.36 3.19
C PRO A 68 1.06 -15.24 4.11
N ALA A 69 0.57 -16.34 3.55
CA ALA A 69 -0.03 -17.45 4.29
C ALA A 69 1.00 -18.59 4.34
N ILE A 70 1.36 -19.02 5.54
CA ILE A 70 2.37 -20.05 5.81
C ILE A 70 1.66 -21.23 6.46
N ASN A 71 1.87 -22.43 5.92
CA ASN A 71 1.25 -23.63 6.44
C ASN A 71 2.27 -24.45 7.24
N PHE A 72 2.05 -24.58 8.55
CA PHE A 72 2.91 -25.38 9.41
C PHE A 72 2.43 -26.85 9.47
N PRO A 73 3.31 -27.79 9.81
CA PRO A 73 2.93 -29.19 10.03
C PRO A 73 1.88 -29.36 11.13
N ASN A 74 1.90 -28.51 12.16
CA ASN A 74 0.93 -28.52 13.26
C ASN A 74 0.83 -27.14 13.93
N VAL A 75 -0.19 -26.98 14.78
CA VAL A 75 -0.47 -25.73 15.49
C VAL A 75 0.65 -25.32 16.46
N LEU A 76 1.33 -26.29 17.09
CA LEU A 76 2.41 -26.01 18.05
C LEU A 76 3.62 -25.34 17.35
N LYS A 77 3.95 -25.75 16.13
CA LYS A 77 5.01 -25.12 15.35
C LYS A 77 4.63 -23.70 14.90
N ALA A 78 3.38 -23.50 14.48
CA ALA A 78 2.88 -22.17 14.13
C ALA A 78 2.91 -21.22 15.34
N GLU A 79 2.52 -21.70 16.53
CA GLU A 79 2.55 -20.92 17.77
C GLU A 79 3.97 -20.54 18.18
N ARG A 80 4.92 -21.48 18.13
CA ARG A 80 6.34 -21.19 18.40
C ARG A 80 6.91 -20.14 17.44
N CYS A 81 6.57 -20.23 16.16
CA CYS A 81 6.97 -19.24 15.17
C CYS A 81 6.36 -17.87 15.50
N LYS A 82 5.07 -17.82 15.84
CA LYS A 82 4.40 -16.58 16.29
C LYS A 82 5.10 -15.97 17.50
N ALA A 83 5.37 -16.77 18.52
CA ALA A 83 6.01 -16.32 19.75
C ALA A 83 7.42 -15.78 19.49
N TRP A 84 8.18 -16.42 18.59
CA TRP A 84 9.49 -15.93 18.16
C TRP A 84 9.40 -14.61 17.41
N ILE A 85 8.46 -14.48 16.46
CA ILE A 85 8.24 -13.24 15.70
C ILE A 85 7.81 -12.08 16.61
N ASP A 86 6.97 -12.35 17.60
CA ASP A 86 6.50 -11.35 18.56
C ASP A 86 7.60 -10.96 19.58
N SER A 87 8.69 -11.71 19.65
CA SER A 87 9.86 -11.36 20.46
C SER A 87 10.68 -10.24 19.82
N GLY A 88 11.37 -9.44 20.65
CA GLY A 88 12.23 -8.36 20.14
C GLY A 88 13.38 -8.85 19.26
N GLU A 89 13.93 -10.04 19.57
CA GLU A 89 15.00 -10.68 18.81
C GLU A 89 14.49 -11.14 17.43
N GLY A 90 13.42 -11.94 17.40
CA GLY A 90 12.88 -12.48 16.16
C GLY A 90 12.35 -11.40 15.23
N TYR A 91 11.64 -10.39 15.78
CA TYR A 91 11.24 -9.22 15.00
C TYR A 91 12.46 -8.49 14.42
N GLY A 92 13.54 -8.33 15.20
CA GLY A 92 14.78 -7.67 14.77
C GLY A 92 15.42 -8.37 13.57
N VAL A 93 15.58 -9.69 13.64
CA VAL A 93 16.16 -10.50 12.55
C VAL A 93 15.34 -10.38 11.27
N ILE A 94 14.01 -10.51 11.36
CA ILE A 94 13.12 -10.40 10.20
C ILE A 94 13.15 -8.99 9.62
N LYS A 95 13.14 -7.97 10.48
CA LYS A 95 13.19 -6.56 10.07
C LYS A 95 14.48 -6.27 9.31
N GLU A 96 15.62 -6.72 9.81
CA GLU A 96 16.91 -6.55 9.13
C GLU A 96 16.93 -7.24 7.77
N ALA A 97 16.51 -8.50 7.70
CA ALA A 97 16.39 -9.23 6.44
C ALA A 97 15.45 -8.52 5.45
N PHE A 98 14.28 -8.07 5.91
CA PHE A 98 13.30 -7.35 5.09
C PHE A 98 13.89 -6.05 4.52
N GLU A 99 14.49 -5.22 5.39
CA GLU A 99 15.02 -3.89 5.02
C GLU A 99 16.30 -3.97 4.19
N SER A 100 17.04 -5.09 4.21
CA SER A 100 18.20 -5.33 3.35
C SER A 100 17.85 -5.31 1.85
N THR A 101 16.58 -5.52 1.50
CA THR A 101 16.13 -5.64 0.10
C THR A 101 15.96 -4.32 -0.63
N SER A 102 15.85 -3.20 0.10
CA SER A 102 15.62 -1.87 -0.47
C SER A 102 16.00 -0.77 0.51
N ARG A 103 16.69 0.26 0.02
CA ARG A 103 17.02 1.47 0.81
C ARG A 103 15.80 2.25 1.29
N PHE A 104 14.64 2.09 0.64
CA PHE A 104 13.40 2.80 0.95
C PHE A 104 12.44 1.99 1.84
N ALA A 105 12.57 0.66 1.83
CA ALA A 105 11.68 -0.19 2.59
C ALA A 105 11.98 -0.04 4.08
N ARG A 106 11.00 0.41 4.86
CA ARG A 106 11.09 0.46 6.32
C ARG A 106 9.90 -0.27 6.92
N SER A 107 10.18 -1.42 7.56
CA SER A 107 9.17 -2.22 8.25
C SER A 107 8.71 -1.46 9.50
N ARG A 108 7.43 -1.12 9.54
CA ARG A 108 6.78 -0.44 10.68
C ARG A 108 6.27 -1.41 11.71
N SER A 109 5.67 -2.50 11.25
CA SER A 109 5.13 -3.53 12.14
C SER A 109 5.00 -4.85 11.39
N LEU A 110 5.13 -5.94 12.12
CA LEU A 110 4.77 -7.28 11.68
C LEU A 110 3.66 -7.78 12.58
N LYS A 111 2.46 -8.01 12.03
CA LYS A 111 1.32 -8.53 12.79
C LYS A 111 1.02 -9.95 12.36
N CYS A 112 1.00 -10.87 13.32
CA CYS A 112 0.83 -12.28 13.05
C CYS A 112 -0.53 -12.78 13.55
N ALA A 113 -1.25 -13.49 12.68
CA ALA A 113 -2.52 -14.13 12.99
C ALA A 113 -2.46 -15.62 12.66
N MET A 114 -3.19 -16.45 13.40
CA MET A 114 -3.22 -17.90 13.20
C MET A 114 -4.65 -18.41 12.99
N ALA A 115 -4.79 -19.41 12.14
CA ALA A 115 -5.99 -20.21 11.97
C ALA A 115 -5.59 -21.70 11.98
N GLY A 116 -5.58 -22.30 13.18
CA GLY A 116 -5.02 -23.64 13.39
C GLY A 116 -3.53 -23.68 13.04
N ARG A 117 -3.16 -24.53 12.08
CA ARG A 117 -1.77 -24.64 11.58
C ARG A 117 -1.41 -23.63 10.48
N MET A 118 -2.37 -22.82 10.02
CA MET A 118 -2.09 -21.72 9.09
C MET A 118 -1.71 -20.46 9.84
N PHE A 119 -0.70 -19.77 9.32
CA PHE A 119 -0.12 -18.58 9.91
C PHE A 119 -0.08 -17.46 8.87
N PHE A 120 -0.53 -16.27 9.25
CA PHE A 120 -0.60 -15.10 8.39
C PHE A 120 0.29 -14.01 8.98
N ALA A 121 1.32 -13.61 8.25
CA ALA A 121 2.30 -12.64 8.70
C ALA A 121 2.12 -11.32 7.93
N ARG A 122 1.45 -10.33 8.52
CA ARG A 122 1.21 -9.05 7.84
C ARG A 122 2.38 -8.10 8.08
N PHE A 123 3.22 -7.95 7.06
CA PHE A 123 4.26 -6.94 6.98
C PHE A 123 3.60 -5.59 6.63
N ALA A 124 3.87 -4.57 7.44
CA ALA A 124 3.45 -3.21 7.20
C ALA A 124 4.69 -2.34 7.01
N THR A 125 4.79 -1.70 5.85
CA THR A 125 6.02 -1.08 5.37
C THR A 125 5.74 0.32 4.81
N VAL A 126 6.62 1.26 5.15
CA VAL A 126 6.71 2.56 4.46
C VAL A 126 7.58 2.39 3.23
N THR A 127 7.12 2.91 2.09
CA THR A 127 7.73 2.67 0.78
C THR A 127 8.32 3.92 0.13
N GLY A 128 8.18 5.09 0.77
CA GLY A 128 8.49 6.39 0.18
C GLY A 128 7.40 6.81 -0.81
N ASP A 129 7.76 7.50 -1.88
CA ASP A 129 6.81 7.94 -2.92
C ASP A 129 6.22 6.80 -3.78
N PRO A 130 6.92 5.67 -4.04
CA PRO A 130 6.33 4.56 -4.76
C PRO A 130 5.21 3.88 -3.96
N MET A 131 4.17 3.42 -4.66
CA MET A 131 3.12 2.57 -4.06
C MET A 131 3.70 1.31 -3.37
N GLY A 132 4.83 0.78 -3.87
CA GLY A 132 5.58 -0.27 -3.18
C GLY A 132 5.07 -1.70 -3.37
N MET A 133 4.23 -1.95 -4.39
CA MET A 133 3.70 -3.29 -4.70
C MET A 133 4.77 -4.32 -5.08
N ASN A 134 5.91 -3.91 -5.63
CA ASN A 134 7.02 -4.83 -5.95
C ASN A 134 8.06 -4.89 -4.82
N MET A 135 8.22 -3.79 -4.09
CA MET A 135 9.18 -3.67 -2.99
C MET A 135 8.77 -4.50 -1.78
N THR A 136 7.49 -4.43 -1.40
CA THR A 136 6.98 -5.09 -0.18
C THR A 136 7.01 -6.61 -0.29
N PRO A 137 6.59 -7.25 -1.40
CA PRO A 137 6.74 -8.69 -1.57
C PRO A 137 8.19 -9.16 -1.59
N LYS A 138 9.11 -8.43 -2.25
CA LYS A 138 10.53 -8.78 -2.24
C LYS A 138 11.12 -8.78 -0.82
N GLY A 139 10.80 -7.75 -0.03
CA GLY A 139 11.19 -7.71 1.37
C GLY A 139 10.54 -8.83 2.19
N THR A 140 9.28 -9.14 1.91
CA THR A 140 8.54 -10.22 2.57
C THR A 140 9.20 -11.57 2.31
N GLU A 141 9.51 -11.90 1.06
CA GLU A 141 10.22 -13.14 0.70
C GLU A 141 11.53 -13.27 1.46
N LYS A 142 12.35 -12.20 1.47
CA LYS A 142 13.61 -12.20 2.21
C LYS A 142 13.43 -12.34 3.72
N GLY A 143 12.39 -11.72 4.28
CA GLY A 143 12.03 -11.87 5.69
C GLY A 143 11.50 -13.26 6.04
N LEU A 144 10.95 -14.01 5.08
CA LEU A 144 10.53 -15.39 5.27
C LEU A 144 11.70 -16.38 5.18
N GLU A 145 12.78 -16.06 4.46
CA GLU A 145 13.98 -16.92 4.36
C GLU A 145 14.71 -17.10 5.71
N VAL A 146 14.46 -16.22 6.68
CA VAL A 146 15.05 -16.27 8.02
C VAL A 146 14.14 -16.92 9.07
N LEU A 147 12.98 -17.44 8.66
CA LEU A 147 12.03 -18.21 9.48
C LEU A 147 12.22 -19.72 9.34
#